data_AF-L9WRS6-F1
#
_entry.id   AF-L9WRS6-F1
#
_cell.length_a   1.000
_cell.length_b   1.000
_cell.length_c   1.000
_cell.angle_alpha   90.00
_cell.angle_beta   90.00
_cell.angle_gamma   90.00
#
_symmetry.space_group_name_H-M   'P 1'
#
loop_
_entity.id
_entity.type
_entity.pdbx_description
1 polymer ?
#
loop_
_entity_poly.entity_id
_entity_poly.type
_entity_poly.pdbx_seq_one_letter_code
_entity_poly.pdbx_strand_id
1 'polypeptide(L)' 'MEVTTDLEASDDDESADSSRPRCSVCGSLLSMVTVIGPDEAIASPCGCHAPPDILESS' A
#
# COMPACT_ATOMS: atom_id res chain seq x y z
N MET A 1 -11.68 39.59 -23.61
CA MET A 1 -12.34 38.96 -22.45
C MET A 1 -11.51 37.74 -22.16
N GLU A 2 -10.64 37.82 -21.17
CA GLU A 2 -9.63 36.79 -20.89
C GLU A 2 -10.30 35.75 -19.99
N VAL A 3 -10.47 34.54 -20.51
CA VAL A 3 -10.89 33.38 -19.71
C VAL A 3 -9.62 32.83 -19.08
N THR A 4 -9.31 33.30 -17.88
CA THR A 4 -8.29 32.69 -17.04
C THR A 4 -8.85 31.35 -16.56
N THR A 5 -8.37 30.27 -17.17
CA THR A 5 -8.64 28.90 -16.74
C THR A 5 -8.04 28.72 -15.36
N ASP A 6 -8.88 28.83 -14.33
CA ASP A 6 -8.50 28.63 -12.94
C ASP A 6 -8.79 27.19 -12.53
N LEU A 7 -7.80 26.62 -11.86
CA LEU A 7 -7.80 25.38 -11.09
C LEU A 7 -7.71 24.06 -11.87
N GLU A 8 -6.55 23.81 -12.48
CA GLU A 8 -6.01 22.45 -12.45
C GLU A 8 -5.40 22.22 -11.06
N ALA A 9 -6.24 21.82 -10.10
CA ALA A 9 -5.76 21.13 -8.91
C ALA A 9 -5.39 19.71 -9.35
N SER A 10 -4.22 19.56 -9.96
CA SER A 10 -3.53 18.28 -10.07
C SER A 10 -3.04 17.93 -8.66
N ASP A 11 -3.94 17.37 -7.84
CA ASP A 11 -3.55 16.72 -6.61
C ASP A 11 -2.80 15.45 -7.01
N ASP A 12 -1.49 15.61 -7.10
CA ASP A 12 -0.49 14.56 -7.28
C ASP A 12 -0.52 13.66 -6.02
N ASP A 13 -1.53 12.78 -5.91
CA ASP A 13 -1.51 11.66 -4.96
C ASP A 13 -0.77 10.45 -5.57
N GLU A 14 0.21 10.68 -6.44
CA GLU A 14 1.16 9.66 -6.90
C GLU A 14 2.28 9.43 -5.86
N SER A 15 2.05 9.85 -4.60
CA SER A 15 2.98 9.65 -3.48
C SER A 15 2.52 8.54 -2.53
N ALA A 16 1.25 8.14 -2.56
CA ALA A 16 0.74 7.13 -1.63
C ALA A 16 1.15 5.69 -2.00
N ASP A 17 1.65 5.45 -3.21
CA ASP A 17 2.07 4.10 -3.65
C ASP A 17 3.48 3.72 -3.20
N SER A 18 4.34 4.72 -2.99
CA SER A 18 5.74 4.51 -2.61
C SER A 18 5.92 4.04 -1.16
N SER A 19 4.92 4.26 -0.29
CA SER A 19 4.96 3.94 1.14
C SER A 19 4.09 2.74 1.52
N ARG A 20 3.47 2.05 0.55
CA ARG A 20 2.64 0.88 0.82
C ARG A 20 3.54 -0.35 0.97
N PRO A 21 3.42 -1.11 2.07
CA PRO A 21 4.22 -2.31 2.25
C PRO A 21 3.97 -3.27 1.10
N ARG A 22 5.03 -3.93 0.62
CA ARG A 22 4.94 -4.96 -0.43
C ARG A 22 5.05 -6.32 0.21
N CYS A 23 4.30 -7.28 -0.32
CA CYS A 23 4.39 -8.66 0.08
C CYS A 23 5.78 -9.19 -0.24
N SER A 24 6.54 -9.57 0.78
CA SER A 24 7.87 -10.17 0.61
C SER A 24 7.82 -11.55 -0.08
N VAL A 25 6.64 -12.19 -0.14
CA VAL A 25 6.44 -13.49 -0.79
C VAL A 25 6.21 -13.37 -2.29
N CYS A 26 5.35 -12.43 -2.72
CA CYS A 26 4.91 -12.33 -4.13
C CYS A 26 5.16 -10.95 -4.78
N GLY A 27 5.61 -9.97 -4.01
CA GLY A 27 5.88 -8.60 -4.47
C GLY A 27 4.64 -7.71 -4.64
N SER A 28 3.43 -8.22 -4.38
CA SER A 28 2.20 -7.42 -4.50
C SER A 28 2.13 -6.32 -3.45
N LEU A 29 1.54 -5.18 -3.81
CA LEU A 29 1.23 -4.11 -2.87
C LEU A 29 0.21 -4.60 -1.84
N LEU A 30 0.48 -4.33 -0.57
CA LEU A 30 -0.40 -4.67 0.53
C LEU A 30 -1.20 -3.45 0.94
N SER A 31 -2.50 -3.67 1.13
CA SER A 31 -3.40 -2.66 1.71
C SER A 31 -3.70 -2.96 3.17
N MET A 32 -3.63 -4.22 3.57
CA MET A 32 -3.93 -4.67 4.92
C MET A 32 -3.21 -5.97 5.24
N VAL A 33 -2.79 -6.14 6.49
CA VAL A 33 -2.26 -7.39 7.03
C VAL A 33 -3.18 -7.86 8.15
N THR A 34 -3.59 -9.12 8.12
CA THR A 34 -4.41 -9.74 9.17
C THR A 34 -3.54 -10.70 9.99
N VAL A 35 -3.21 -10.31 11.21
CA VAL A 35 -2.39 -11.13 12.13
C VAL A 35 -3.25 -12.22 12.75
N ILE A 36 -2.91 -13.49 12.51
CA ILE A 36 -3.57 -14.66 13.08
C ILE A 36 -2.87 -15.07 14.39
N GLY A 37 -1.55 -14.95 14.42
CA GLY A 37 -0.70 -15.30 15.54
C GLY A 37 0.66 -14.59 15.47
N PRO A 38 1.53 -14.83 16.46
CA PRO A 38 2.82 -14.13 16.55
C PRO A 38 3.75 -14.41 15.36
N ASP A 39 3.62 -15.58 14.73
CA ASP A 39 4.43 -15.99 13.57
C ASP A 39 3.61 -16.11 12.28
N GLU A 40 2.31 -15.81 12.33
CA GLU A 40 1.42 -16.00 11.19
C GLU A 40 0.48 -14.81 10.97
N ALA A 41 0.55 -14.25 9.77
CA ALA A 41 -0.34 -13.23 9.27
C ALA A 41 -0.68 -13.48 7.79
N ILE A 42 -1.85 -12.99 7.36
CA ILE A 42 -2.30 -13.04 5.97
C ILE A 42 -2.20 -11.64 5.37
N ALA A 43 -1.50 -11.56 4.25
CA ALA A 43 -1.29 -10.33 3.51
C ALA A 43 -2.41 -10.13 2.48
N SER A 44 -3.22 -9.06 2.62
CA SER A 44 -4.30 -8.73 1.68
C SER A 44 -3.86 -7.65 0.69
N PRO A 45 -4.15 -7.80 -0.62
CA PRO A 45 -5.09 -8.76 -1.24
C PRO A 45 -4.49 -10.09 -1.73
N CYS A 46 -3.16 -10.27 -1.67
CA CYS A 46 -2.50 -11.43 -2.30
C CYS A 46 -2.78 -12.79 -1.63
N GLY A 47 -3.21 -12.79 -0.36
CA GLY A 47 -3.49 -14.00 0.42
C GLY A 47 -2.24 -14.77 0.87
N CYS A 48 -1.05 -14.18 0.78
CA CYS A 48 0.17 -14.84 1.24
C CYS A 48 0.21 -14.95 2.76
N HIS A 49 0.64 -16.10 3.26
CA HIS A 49 0.88 -16.34 4.69
C HIS A 49 2.35 -16.05 5.00
N ALA A 50 2.59 -15.19 5.98
CA ALA A 50 3.92 -14.78 6.40
C ALA A 50 3.89 -14.23 7.83
N PRO A 51 5.01 -14.24 8.57
CA PRO A 51 5.08 -13.58 9.86
C PRO A 51 4.82 -12.07 9.74
N PRO A 52 4.13 -11.44 10.70
CA PRO A 52 3.78 -10.02 10.63
C PRO A 52 5.02 -9.10 10.54
N ASP A 53 6.12 -9.50 11.18
CA ASP A 53 7.39 -8.75 11.21
C ASP A 53 7.97 -8.48 9.81
N ILE A 54 7.76 -9.40 8.87
CA ILE A 54 8.25 -9.26 7.49
C ILE A 54 7.29 -8.50 6.57
N LEU A 55 6.08 -8.18 7.04
CA LEU A 55 5.04 -7.47 6.29
C LEU A 55 4.91 -5.99 6.73
N GLU A 56 5.40 -5.62 7.91
CA GLU A 56 5.36 -4.26 8.48
C GLU A 56 6.61 -3.39 8.21
N SER A 57 7.47 -3.74 7.27
CA SER A 57 8.62 -2.87 6.91
C SER A 57 8.22 -1.77 5.92
N SER A 58 7.75 -0.62 6.43
CA SER A 58 7.79 0.69 5.75
C SER A 58 7.97 1.83 6.75
#